data_AF-A0A7S1WVA8-F1
#
_entry.id   AF-A0A7S1WVA8-F1
#
_cell.length_a   1.000
_cell.length_b   1.000
_cell.length_c   1.000
_cell.angle_alpha   90.00
_cell.angle_beta   90.00
_cell.angle_gamma   90.00
#
_symmetry.space_group_name_H-M   'P 1'
#
loop_
_entity.id
_entity.type
_entity.pdbx_description
1 polymer ?
#
loop_
_entity_poly.entity_id
_entity_poly.type
_entity_poly.pdbx_seq_one_letter_code
_entity_poly.pdbx_strand_id
1 'polypeptide(L)'
;PQSLAFLTEVGLDASAHPVLVAQLDGIIGRLLEALPTRLEQWRRGVDLRGLKDIRIDHLGSVGTRLMLGRVGIPAPDEAFTSRASGTFPRGPSGDFSRRRSHQPLLADNTPQQRRIFAYAEYNLVRIAAPIGPPGPLDGRMLREHGFQGLRMWQKGWLRAVTLPVNAHVDRSVCAEFQVLNELCDLAHQSGLADSMEECRGVGGSVQVLVSTTPCLSCVCAVLQFALLFPAVRFGFGCVQPWHSEGGPDGATREASWTGETEEEQLAPAMWEGGRIVTSRRVSPPKTPRIAEKEESAAPLSHEDLETVQKACRVRLGSGRAASVDLGASRSWADVQLALRCRGPDALAEVLRGHRQAVRAETQPERVGRVLSLLHGLVDAPPEAAAEAGA
;
A
#
# COMPACT_ATOMS: atom_id res chain seq x y z
N PRO A 1 -14.48 -20.77 8.15
CA PRO A 1 -13.04 -20.68 7.81
C PRO A 1 -12.48 -19.24 7.82
N GLN A 2 -13.03 -18.31 7.02
CA GLN A 2 -12.54 -16.92 6.96
C GLN A 2 -12.66 -16.21 8.32
N SER A 3 -13.74 -16.45 9.07
CA SER A 3 -13.90 -15.92 10.43
C SER A 3 -12.78 -16.41 11.36
N LEU A 4 -12.31 -17.65 11.22
CA LEU A 4 -11.20 -18.17 12.04
C LEU A 4 -9.88 -17.45 11.72
N ALA A 5 -9.61 -17.21 10.44
CA ALA A 5 -8.47 -16.42 10.00
C ALA A 5 -8.52 -15.01 10.59
N PHE A 6 -9.70 -14.37 10.55
CA PHE A 6 -9.91 -13.05 11.15
C PHE A 6 -9.70 -13.04 12.67
N LEU A 7 -10.19 -14.06 13.38
CA LEU A 7 -9.98 -14.22 14.82
C LEU A 7 -8.48 -14.27 15.18
N THR A 8 -7.67 -14.96 14.37
CA THR A 8 -6.20 -14.93 14.53
C THR A 8 -5.53 -13.67 14.01
N GLU A 9 -6.24 -12.82 13.28
CA GLU A 9 -5.77 -11.50 12.84
C GLU A 9 -6.10 -10.39 13.85
N VAL A 10 -6.94 -10.65 14.85
CA VAL A 10 -7.25 -9.69 15.92
C VAL A 10 -6.53 -10.00 17.24
N GLY A 11 -5.48 -10.82 17.18
CA GLY A 11 -4.65 -11.09 18.36
C GLY A 11 -5.24 -12.03 19.38
N LEU A 12 -6.19 -12.88 18.99
CA LEU A 12 -6.54 -13.99 19.87
C LEU A 12 -5.33 -14.90 20.06
N ASP A 13 -4.92 -15.02 21.31
CA ASP A 13 -3.81 -15.87 21.69
C ASP A 13 -4.16 -17.33 21.32
N ALA A 14 -3.43 -17.84 20.34
CA ALA A 14 -3.59 -19.21 19.88
C ALA A 14 -3.39 -20.22 21.02
N SER A 15 -2.54 -19.90 22.00
CA SER A 15 -2.28 -20.74 23.16
C SER A 15 -3.51 -20.89 24.07
N ALA A 16 -4.33 -19.84 24.15
CA ALA A 16 -5.58 -19.84 24.92
C ALA A 16 -6.75 -20.53 24.21
N HIS A 17 -6.60 -20.86 22.92
CA HIS A 17 -7.69 -21.39 22.08
C HIS A 17 -7.28 -22.64 21.28
N PRO A 18 -7.02 -23.78 21.97
CA PRO A 18 -6.56 -25.02 21.32
C PRO A 18 -7.55 -25.57 20.28
N VAL A 19 -8.85 -25.39 20.50
CA VAL A 19 -9.89 -25.80 19.53
C VAL A 19 -9.78 -25.03 18.23
N LEU A 20 -9.50 -23.73 18.29
CA LEU A 20 -9.33 -22.88 17.11
C LEU A 20 -8.07 -23.26 16.34
N VAL A 21 -6.96 -23.53 17.05
CA VAL A 21 -5.72 -24.02 16.45
C VAL A 21 -5.96 -25.35 15.74
N ALA A 22 -6.62 -26.31 16.38
CA ALA A 22 -6.93 -27.62 15.79
C ALA A 22 -7.81 -27.49 14.52
N GLN A 23 -8.78 -26.56 14.51
CA GLN A 23 -9.60 -26.31 13.32
C GLN A 23 -8.79 -25.69 12.17
N LEU A 24 -7.93 -24.70 12.47
CA LEU A 24 -7.02 -24.13 11.47
C LEU A 24 -6.06 -25.20 10.94
N ASP A 25 -5.54 -26.03 11.82
CA ASP A 25 -4.62 -27.11 11.50
C ASP A 25 -5.25 -28.13 10.53
N GLY A 26 -6.51 -28.51 10.74
CA GLY A 26 -7.27 -29.35 9.82
C GLY A 26 -7.53 -28.68 8.46
N ILE A 27 -7.76 -27.37 8.43
CA ILE A 27 -7.86 -26.60 7.16
C ILE A 27 -6.51 -26.60 6.44
N ILE A 28 -5.41 -26.34 7.16
CA ILE A 28 -4.05 -26.31 6.63
C ILE A 28 -3.65 -27.67 6.06
N GLY A 29 -4.00 -28.79 6.72
CA GLY A 29 -3.77 -30.14 6.21
C GLY A 29 -4.39 -30.34 4.83
N ARG A 30 -5.70 -30.05 4.69
CA ARG A 30 -6.41 -30.16 3.41
C ARG A 30 -5.85 -29.23 2.34
N LEU A 31 -5.40 -28.03 2.70
CA LEU A 31 -4.74 -27.12 1.77
C LEU A 31 -3.43 -27.73 1.27
N LEU A 32 -2.54 -28.16 2.16
CA LEU A 32 -1.24 -28.72 1.79
C LEU A 32 -1.39 -30.00 0.93
N GLU A 33 -2.37 -30.85 1.22
CA GLU A 33 -2.68 -32.04 0.42
C GLU A 33 -3.13 -31.69 -1.02
N ALA A 34 -3.82 -30.57 -1.19
CA ALA A 34 -4.31 -30.11 -2.49
C ALA A 34 -3.26 -29.30 -3.27
N LEU A 35 -2.22 -28.79 -2.62
CA LEU A 35 -1.19 -27.98 -3.26
C LEU A 35 -0.15 -28.86 -3.97
N PRO A 36 0.36 -28.43 -5.14
CA PRO A 36 1.39 -29.18 -5.83
C PRO A 36 2.70 -29.23 -5.06
N THR A 37 3.36 -30.38 -5.10
CA THR A 37 4.65 -30.62 -4.42
C THR A 37 5.84 -30.49 -5.37
N ARG A 38 5.59 -30.24 -6.67
CA ARG A 38 6.62 -30.11 -7.72
C ARG A 38 6.36 -28.87 -8.58
N LEU A 39 7.43 -28.18 -8.98
CA LEU A 39 7.34 -26.95 -9.79
C LEU A 39 6.62 -27.14 -11.12
N GLU A 40 6.80 -28.29 -11.78
CA GLU A 40 6.17 -28.56 -13.07
C GLU A 40 4.64 -28.56 -12.96
N GLN A 41 4.11 -28.99 -11.81
CA GLN A 41 2.67 -28.97 -11.54
C GLN A 41 2.19 -27.53 -11.34
N TRP A 42 2.94 -26.69 -10.60
CA TRP A 42 2.64 -25.26 -10.45
C TRP A 42 2.58 -24.55 -11.81
N ARG A 43 3.50 -24.85 -12.73
CA ARG A 43 3.55 -24.24 -14.07
C ARG A 43 2.35 -24.61 -14.95
N ARG A 44 1.77 -25.80 -14.79
CA ARG A 44 0.52 -26.18 -15.47
C ARG A 44 -0.70 -25.39 -14.96
N GLY A 45 -0.54 -24.71 -13.84
CA GLY A 45 -1.61 -24.02 -13.14
C GLY A 45 -2.13 -24.89 -12.00
N VAL A 46 -2.53 -24.23 -10.91
CA VAL A 46 -3.10 -24.91 -9.75
C VAL A 46 -4.59 -24.72 -9.75
N ASP A 47 -5.29 -25.84 -9.81
CA ASP A 47 -6.74 -25.84 -9.73
C ASP A 47 -7.20 -25.96 -8.27
N LEU A 48 -7.38 -24.82 -7.60
CA LEU A 48 -7.94 -24.76 -6.25
C LEU A 48 -9.48 -24.88 -6.23
N ARG A 49 -10.14 -25.21 -7.36
CA ARG A 49 -11.61 -25.39 -7.37
C ARG A 49 -12.07 -26.54 -6.47
N GLY A 50 -11.20 -27.51 -6.18
CA GLY A 50 -11.47 -28.55 -5.18
C GLY A 50 -11.59 -28.02 -3.74
N LEU A 51 -11.13 -26.80 -3.48
CA LEU A 51 -11.14 -26.14 -2.17
C LEU A 51 -12.22 -25.05 -2.07
N LYS A 52 -13.26 -25.13 -2.93
CA LYS A 52 -14.39 -24.19 -2.94
C LYS A 52 -15.15 -24.12 -1.61
N ASP A 53 -15.06 -25.16 -0.79
CA ASP A 53 -15.63 -25.23 0.55
C ASP A 53 -14.82 -24.44 1.58
N ILE A 54 -13.51 -24.27 1.35
CA ILE A 54 -12.63 -23.59 2.30
C ILE A 54 -12.87 -22.07 2.31
N ARG A 55 -13.23 -21.45 1.17
CA ARG A 55 -13.63 -20.01 1.05
C ARG A 55 -12.82 -19.04 1.94
N ILE A 56 -11.50 -19.18 1.96
CA ILE A 56 -10.62 -18.24 2.67
C ILE A 56 -9.72 -17.51 1.68
N ASP A 57 -9.42 -16.25 1.99
CA ASP A 57 -8.44 -15.47 1.24
C ASP A 57 -7.06 -15.47 1.91
N HIS A 58 -7.03 -15.63 3.23
CA HIS A 58 -5.82 -15.72 4.07
C HIS A 58 -6.10 -16.62 5.28
N LEU A 59 -5.03 -17.08 5.94
CA LEU A 59 -5.09 -17.93 7.14
C LEU A 59 -4.92 -17.16 8.45
N GLY A 60 -4.77 -15.83 8.38
CA GLY A 60 -4.33 -15.04 9.53
C GLY A 60 -2.84 -15.25 9.83
N SER A 61 -2.26 -14.45 10.70
CA SER A 61 -0.83 -14.56 11.02
C SER A 61 -0.46 -15.92 11.63
N VAL A 62 -1.30 -16.43 12.54
CA VAL A 62 -1.11 -17.72 13.20
C VAL A 62 -1.24 -18.87 12.20
N GLY A 63 -2.32 -18.90 11.41
CA GLY A 63 -2.53 -19.98 10.44
C GLY A 63 -1.48 -19.99 9.34
N THR A 64 -1.03 -18.82 8.87
CA THR A 64 0.10 -18.71 7.94
C THR A 64 1.37 -19.28 8.55
N ARG A 65 1.72 -18.90 9.79
CA ARG A 65 2.90 -19.43 10.49
C ARG A 65 2.84 -20.95 10.69
N LEU A 66 1.68 -21.48 11.07
CA LEU A 66 1.47 -22.93 11.20
C LEU A 66 1.66 -23.66 9.86
N MET A 67 1.09 -23.12 8.78
CA MET A 67 1.22 -23.70 7.44
C MET A 67 2.67 -23.67 6.95
N LEU A 68 3.38 -22.55 7.12
CA LEU A 68 4.77 -22.41 6.72
C LEU A 68 5.71 -23.29 7.57
N GLY A 69 5.45 -23.39 8.87
CA GLY A 69 6.20 -24.29 9.76
C GLY A 69 6.11 -25.76 9.32
N ARG A 70 4.93 -26.22 8.86
CA ARG A 70 4.74 -27.59 8.37
C ARG A 70 5.55 -27.92 7.11
N VAL A 71 5.89 -26.92 6.31
CA VAL A 71 6.73 -27.09 5.10
C VAL A 71 8.20 -26.72 5.36
N GLY A 72 8.58 -26.52 6.62
CA GLY A 72 9.96 -26.21 7.00
C GLY A 72 10.42 -24.79 6.66
N ILE A 73 9.49 -23.85 6.50
CA ILE A 73 9.80 -22.43 6.30
C ILE A 73 9.66 -21.71 7.64
N PRO A 74 10.76 -21.40 8.34
CA PRO A 74 10.70 -20.73 9.63
C PRO A 74 10.27 -19.26 9.51
N ALA A 75 9.80 -18.71 10.62
CA ALA A 75 9.69 -17.26 10.76
C ALA A 75 11.11 -16.64 10.79
N PRO A 76 11.28 -15.40 10.30
CA PRO A 76 12.52 -14.67 10.47
C PRO A 76 12.86 -14.44 11.93
N ASP A 77 14.14 -14.22 12.21
CA ASP A 77 14.58 -13.89 13.57
C ASP A 77 14.10 -12.50 14.02
N GLU A 78 14.18 -12.25 15.31
CA GLU A 78 13.73 -10.99 15.93
C GLU A 78 14.54 -9.79 15.44
N ALA A 79 15.85 -9.96 15.22
CA ALA A 79 16.72 -8.89 14.77
C ALA A 79 16.35 -8.43 13.35
N PHE A 80 16.10 -9.36 12.43
CA PHE A 80 15.59 -9.07 11.10
C PHE A 80 14.20 -8.45 11.18
N THR A 81 13.31 -9.02 12.01
CA THR A 81 11.92 -8.54 12.14
C THR A 81 11.87 -7.09 12.60
N SER A 82 12.67 -6.73 13.62
CA SER A 82 12.81 -5.35 14.09
C SER A 82 13.29 -4.44 12.97
N ARG A 83 14.44 -4.73 12.34
CA ARG A 83 14.99 -3.90 11.24
C ARG A 83 14.00 -3.74 10.09
N ALA A 84 13.44 -4.85 9.61
CA ALA A 84 12.50 -4.89 8.49
C ALA A 84 11.23 -4.08 8.79
N SER A 85 10.67 -4.20 9.99
CA SER A 85 9.50 -3.43 10.41
C SER A 85 9.75 -1.92 10.47
N GLY A 86 10.97 -1.51 10.84
CA GLY A 86 11.43 -0.12 10.81
C GLY A 86 11.50 0.48 9.40
N THR A 87 11.62 -0.36 8.36
CA THR A 87 11.69 0.10 6.97
C THR A 87 10.33 0.43 6.34
N PHE A 88 9.24 -0.07 6.92
CA PHE A 88 7.92 0.14 6.35
C PHE A 88 7.51 1.61 6.49
N PRO A 89 7.03 2.26 5.41
CA PRO A 89 6.58 3.65 5.48
C PRO A 89 5.46 3.80 6.51
N ARG A 90 5.70 4.66 7.50
CA ARG A 90 4.67 5.07 8.47
C ARG A 90 3.87 6.22 7.87
N GLY A 91 2.54 6.16 7.96
CA GLY A 91 1.70 7.30 7.58
C GLY A 91 1.96 8.51 8.50
N PRO A 92 1.39 9.69 8.21
CA PRO A 92 1.46 10.86 9.09
C PRO A 92 0.99 10.59 10.53
N SER A 93 0.21 9.52 10.73
CA SER A 93 -0.29 9.06 12.01
C SER A 93 0.59 8.03 12.72
N GLY A 94 1.74 7.63 12.15
CA GLY A 94 2.57 6.56 12.71
C GLY A 94 2.07 5.14 12.39
N ASP A 95 0.76 4.96 12.17
CA ASP A 95 0.17 3.65 11.86
C ASP A 95 0.34 3.23 10.39
N PHE A 96 0.56 1.93 10.20
CA PHE A 96 0.58 1.29 8.87
C PHE A 96 -0.80 1.27 8.19
N SER A 97 -1.87 1.40 8.97
CA SER A 97 -3.23 1.21 8.48
C SER A 97 -4.25 1.81 9.47
N ARG A 98 -4.85 2.94 9.07
CA ARG A 98 -6.00 3.62 9.69
C ARG A 98 -5.69 4.46 10.93
N ARG A 99 -5.81 5.78 10.78
CA ARG A 99 -6.44 6.58 11.84
C ARG A 99 -7.84 6.02 12.06
N ARG A 100 -8.09 5.35 13.19
CA ARG A 100 -9.43 5.41 13.81
C ARG A 100 -9.56 6.80 14.44
N SER A 101 -9.66 7.85 13.63
CA SER A 101 -10.16 9.10 14.18
C SER A 101 -11.58 8.80 14.66
N HIS A 102 -11.84 9.02 15.94
CA HIS A 102 -13.17 8.81 16.55
C HIS A 102 -14.28 9.61 15.84
N GLN A 103 -13.90 10.57 14.99
CA GLN A 103 -14.76 11.15 13.97
C GLN A 103 -14.34 10.62 12.60
N PRO A 104 -15.11 9.72 11.97
CA PRO A 104 -14.98 9.52 10.53
C PRO A 104 -15.37 10.84 9.87
N LEU A 105 -14.38 11.62 9.44
CA LEU A 105 -14.62 12.77 8.58
C LEU A 105 -15.18 12.21 7.26
N LEU A 106 -16.50 12.15 7.15
CA LEU A 106 -17.27 11.73 5.97
C LEU A 106 -16.94 12.54 4.69
N ALA A 107 -16.09 13.57 4.79
CA ALA A 107 -15.72 14.44 3.69
C ALA A 107 -14.92 13.70 2.61
N ASP A 108 -14.04 12.77 3.01
CA ASP A 108 -13.21 11.98 2.10
C ASP A 108 -13.78 10.56 1.94
N ASN A 109 -14.87 10.46 1.16
CA ASN A 109 -15.40 9.17 0.69
C ASN A 109 -14.45 8.44 -0.28
N THR A 110 -13.17 8.78 -0.31
CA THR A 110 -12.17 8.04 -1.09
C THR A 110 -11.90 6.72 -0.36
N PRO A 111 -12.10 5.56 -1.00
CA PRO A 111 -11.76 4.28 -0.40
C PRO A 111 -10.26 4.29 -0.05
N GLN A 112 -9.92 4.33 1.23
CA GLN A 112 -8.54 4.21 1.65
C GLN A 112 -8.10 2.76 1.46
N GLN A 113 -7.39 2.52 0.36
CA GLN A 113 -6.76 1.24 0.11
C GLN A 113 -5.63 1.02 1.13
N ARG A 114 -5.71 -0.08 1.88
CA ARG A 114 -4.67 -0.44 2.85
C ARG A 114 -3.36 -0.67 2.12
N ARG A 115 -2.30 0.07 2.47
CA ARG A 115 -0.96 -0.11 1.90
C ARG A 115 -0.31 -1.35 2.51
N ILE A 116 0.02 -2.32 1.68
CA ILE A 116 0.71 -3.55 2.07
C ILE A 116 2.13 -3.49 1.52
N PHE A 117 3.11 -3.75 2.37
CA PHE A 117 4.52 -3.76 2.04
C PHE A 117 5.14 -5.14 2.28
N ALA A 118 6.13 -5.49 1.48
CA ALA A 118 6.98 -6.66 1.69
C ALA A 118 8.45 -6.22 1.60
N TYR A 119 9.21 -6.52 2.64
CA TYR A 119 10.64 -6.25 2.74
C TYR A 119 11.41 -7.56 2.69
N ALA A 120 12.56 -7.57 2.01
CA ALA A 120 13.45 -8.72 1.97
C ALA A 120 14.92 -8.32 2.11
N GLU A 121 15.68 -9.14 2.84
CA GLU A 121 17.16 -9.19 2.82
C GLU A 121 17.56 -10.52 2.17
N TYR A 122 18.53 -10.48 1.25
CA TYR A 122 18.95 -11.67 0.51
C TYR A 122 20.46 -11.70 0.28
N ASN A 123 21.00 -12.91 0.34
CA ASN A 123 22.36 -13.25 -0.02
C ASN A 123 22.32 -14.57 -0.78
N LEU A 124 22.57 -14.54 -2.08
CA LEU A 124 22.46 -15.67 -2.98
C LEU A 124 23.81 -15.95 -3.64
N VAL A 125 24.18 -17.23 -3.66
CA VAL A 125 25.45 -17.71 -4.21
C VAL A 125 25.24 -19.00 -4.98
N ARG A 126 26.15 -19.29 -5.91
CA ARG A 126 26.16 -20.56 -6.64
C ARG A 126 26.96 -21.58 -5.85
N ILE A 127 26.35 -22.70 -5.44
CA ILE A 127 26.96 -23.72 -4.58
C ILE A 127 27.98 -24.56 -5.36
N ALA A 128 27.64 -24.92 -6.60
CA ALA A 128 28.49 -25.72 -7.45
C ALA A 128 28.42 -25.15 -8.86
N ALA A 129 29.49 -24.49 -9.32
CA ALA A 129 29.64 -24.22 -10.74
C ALA A 129 31.09 -24.37 -11.21
N PRO A 130 31.27 -24.83 -12.46
CA PRO A 130 32.56 -24.89 -13.14
C PRO A 130 33.18 -23.48 -13.29
N ILE A 131 34.50 -23.50 -13.44
CA ILE A 131 35.46 -22.39 -13.60
C ILE A 131 34.85 -21.09 -14.18
N GLY A 132 34.64 -20.10 -13.31
CA GLY A 132 34.30 -18.71 -13.66
C GLY A 132 33.14 -18.15 -12.82
N PRO A 133 33.37 -17.22 -11.86
CA PRO A 133 32.34 -16.89 -10.89
C PRO A 133 31.40 -15.78 -11.38
N PRO A 134 30.07 -16.02 -11.49
CA PRO A 134 29.12 -14.97 -11.16
C PRO A 134 29.36 -14.55 -9.70
N GLY A 135 29.43 -13.25 -9.46
CA GLY A 135 29.60 -12.72 -8.09
C GLY A 135 28.43 -13.06 -7.18
N PRO A 136 28.61 -13.04 -5.85
CA PRO A 136 27.50 -13.18 -4.92
C PRO A 136 26.47 -12.06 -5.18
N LEU A 137 25.18 -12.43 -5.11
CA LEU A 137 24.07 -11.48 -5.19
C LEU A 137 23.59 -11.17 -3.77
N ASP A 138 23.93 -9.99 -3.28
CA ASP A 138 23.58 -9.53 -1.94
C ASP A 138 22.77 -8.23 -2.02
N GLY A 139 21.77 -8.08 -1.16
CA GLY A 139 21.03 -6.83 -1.08
C GLY A 139 19.75 -6.89 -0.25
N ARG A 140 18.97 -5.82 -0.42
CA ARG A 140 17.69 -5.60 0.24
C ARG A 140 16.68 -5.00 -0.72
N MET A 141 15.41 -5.33 -0.56
CA MET A 141 14.33 -4.78 -1.37
C MET A 141 13.06 -4.52 -0.57
N LEU A 142 12.33 -3.49 -0.96
CA LEU A 142 11.01 -3.15 -0.41
C LEU A 142 10.04 -2.99 -1.57
N ARG A 143 8.89 -3.67 -1.48
CA ARG A 143 7.79 -3.52 -2.44
C ARG A 143 6.51 -3.17 -1.73
N GLU A 144 5.68 -2.40 -2.44
CA GLU A 144 4.32 -2.09 -2.05
C GLU A 144 3.37 -2.81 -3.00
N HIS A 145 2.25 -3.31 -2.48
CA HIS A 145 1.21 -3.90 -3.29
C HIS A 145 0.60 -2.89 -4.28
N GLY A 146 0.01 -3.40 -5.35
CA GLY A 146 -0.59 -2.59 -6.40
C GLY A 146 0.30 -2.48 -7.64
N PHE A 147 -0.27 -1.89 -8.68
CA PHE A 147 0.39 -1.73 -9.97
C PHE A 147 1.39 -0.58 -9.92
N GLN A 148 2.68 -0.88 -10.11
CA GLN A 148 3.75 0.10 -10.15
C GLN A 148 4.31 0.30 -11.58
N GLY A 149 3.45 0.17 -12.59
CA GLY A 149 3.84 0.30 -14.00
C GLY A 149 4.03 -1.03 -14.74
N LEU A 150 4.29 -0.93 -16.05
CA LEU A 150 4.58 -2.08 -16.90
C LEU A 150 5.91 -2.68 -16.49
N ARG A 151 5.86 -3.84 -15.85
CA ARG A 151 7.06 -4.54 -15.42
C ARG A 151 7.45 -5.60 -16.44
N MET A 152 8.70 -5.54 -16.87
CA MET A 152 9.29 -6.54 -17.76
C MET A 152 9.74 -7.78 -16.98
N TRP A 153 8.85 -8.40 -16.20
CA TRP A 153 9.15 -9.70 -15.60
C TRP A 153 9.25 -10.73 -16.73
N GLN A 154 10.45 -11.15 -17.09
CA GLN A 154 10.66 -11.78 -18.40
C GLN A 154 10.40 -13.28 -18.40
N LYS A 155 10.63 -13.97 -17.28
CA LYS A 155 10.68 -15.45 -17.27
C LYS A 155 9.47 -16.14 -16.64
N GLY A 156 8.69 -15.45 -15.81
CA GLY A 156 7.51 -16.04 -15.14
C GLY A 156 7.89 -17.25 -14.27
N TRP A 157 8.94 -17.08 -13.45
CA TRP A 157 9.46 -18.12 -12.55
C TRP A 157 8.40 -18.63 -11.58
N LEU A 158 7.60 -17.71 -11.04
CA LEU A 158 6.50 -17.98 -10.13
C LEU A 158 5.17 -17.75 -10.84
N ARG A 159 4.15 -18.50 -10.45
CA ARG A 159 2.78 -18.34 -10.96
C ARG A 159 1.87 -17.86 -9.84
N ALA A 160 1.23 -16.71 -10.07
CA ALA A 160 0.18 -16.21 -9.18
C ALA A 160 -1.01 -17.18 -9.22
N VAL A 161 -1.47 -17.61 -8.06
CA VAL A 161 -2.60 -18.55 -7.95
C VAL A 161 -3.90 -17.78 -7.86
N THR A 162 -4.84 -18.11 -8.73
CA THR A 162 -6.20 -17.57 -8.66
C THR A 162 -6.98 -18.27 -7.55
N LEU A 163 -7.43 -17.52 -6.56
CA LEU A 163 -8.18 -18.05 -5.43
C LEU A 163 -9.68 -18.14 -5.76
N PRO A 164 -10.40 -19.19 -5.30
CA PRO A 164 -11.84 -19.33 -5.55
C PRO A 164 -12.70 -18.19 -4.98
N VAL A 165 -12.24 -17.53 -3.91
CA VAL A 165 -13.00 -16.49 -3.22
C VAL A 165 -13.07 -15.19 -4.02
N ASN A 166 -12.02 -14.88 -4.81
CA ASN A 166 -11.88 -13.62 -5.53
C ASN A 166 -11.06 -13.81 -6.81
N ALA A 167 -11.66 -14.46 -7.82
CA ALA A 167 -10.98 -14.82 -9.06
C ALA A 167 -10.58 -13.61 -9.94
N HIS A 168 -11.21 -12.45 -9.71
CA HIS A 168 -10.95 -11.21 -10.46
C HIS A 168 -9.80 -10.37 -9.91
N VAL A 169 -9.28 -10.73 -8.72
CA VAL A 169 -8.14 -10.01 -8.14
C VAL A 169 -6.86 -10.54 -8.77
N ASP A 170 -6.14 -9.66 -9.45
CA ASP A 170 -4.78 -9.97 -9.90
C ASP A 170 -3.85 -10.08 -8.69
N ARG A 171 -3.42 -11.30 -8.38
CA ARG A 171 -2.52 -11.56 -7.25
C ARG A 171 -1.05 -11.41 -7.63
N SER A 172 -0.72 -11.16 -8.90
CA SER A 172 0.65 -10.84 -9.32
C SER A 172 1.10 -9.46 -8.83
N VAL A 173 0.15 -8.60 -8.43
CA VAL A 173 0.42 -7.29 -7.84
C VAL A 173 0.47 -7.29 -6.31
N CYS A 174 0.41 -8.44 -5.65
CA CYS A 174 0.68 -8.52 -4.21
C CYS A 174 2.17 -8.26 -3.92
N ALA A 175 2.48 -7.52 -2.85
CA ALA A 175 3.86 -7.11 -2.54
C ALA A 175 4.82 -8.30 -2.41
N GLU A 176 4.35 -9.37 -1.77
CA GLU A 176 5.07 -10.61 -1.52
C GLU A 176 5.40 -11.34 -2.83
N PHE A 177 4.41 -11.46 -3.72
CA PHE A 177 4.61 -12.07 -5.03
C PHE A 177 5.65 -11.29 -5.84
N GLN A 178 5.55 -9.96 -5.82
CA GLN A 178 6.48 -9.09 -6.51
C GLN A 178 7.92 -9.25 -5.99
N VAL A 179 8.13 -9.24 -4.67
CA VAL A 179 9.45 -9.47 -4.04
C VAL A 179 10.04 -10.82 -4.47
N LEU A 180 9.26 -11.89 -4.33
CA LEU A 180 9.77 -13.24 -4.63
C LEU A 180 10.07 -13.41 -6.12
N ASN A 181 9.22 -12.89 -6.99
CA ASN A 181 9.46 -12.96 -8.43
C ASN A 181 10.66 -12.10 -8.85
N GLU A 182 10.88 -10.96 -8.20
CA GLU A 182 12.06 -10.12 -8.43
C GLU A 182 13.36 -10.80 -8.02
N LEU A 183 13.37 -11.49 -6.88
CA LEU A 183 14.52 -12.29 -6.47
C LEU A 183 14.89 -13.36 -7.51
N CYS A 184 13.88 -14.02 -8.10
CA CYS A 184 14.12 -14.97 -9.19
C CYS A 184 14.74 -14.30 -10.42
N ASP A 185 14.25 -13.12 -10.81
CA ASP A 185 14.79 -12.37 -11.95
C ASP A 185 16.19 -11.82 -11.68
N LEU A 186 16.49 -11.38 -10.45
CA LEU A 186 17.84 -10.97 -10.06
C LEU A 186 18.82 -12.16 -10.08
N ALA A 187 18.41 -13.33 -9.62
CA ALA A 187 19.23 -14.55 -9.72
C ALA A 187 19.54 -14.90 -11.19
N HIS A 188 18.59 -14.68 -12.09
CA HIS A 188 18.81 -14.85 -13.52
C HIS A 188 19.76 -13.79 -14.10
N GLN A 189 19.50 -12.51 -13.85
CA GLN A 189 20.29 -11.40 -14.37
C GLN A 189 21.73 -11.41 -13.89
N SER A 190 21.98 -11.92 -12.69
CA SER A 190 23.32 -12.11 -12.12
C SER A 190 24.04 -13.36 -12.62
N GLY A 191 23.40 -14.17 -13.49
CA GLY A 191 23.97 -15.41 -14.00
C GLY A 191 24.07 -16.52 -12.96
N LEU A 192 23.35 -16.41 -11.83
CA LEU A 192 23.30 -17.48 -10.82
C LEU A 192 22.48 -18.67 -11.33
N ALA A 193 21.38 -18.43 -12.04
CA ALA A 193 20.56 -19.48 -12.65
C ALA A 193 19.80 -19.01 -13.90
N ASP A 194 19.98 -19.73 -15.01
CA ASP A 194 19.24 -19.48 -16.26
C ASP A 194 18.05 -20.41 -16.46
N SER A 195 18.00 -21.52 -15.71
CA SER A 195 16.98 -22.55 -15.75
C SER A 195 16.52 -22.96 -14.34
N MET A 196 15.34 -23.59 -14.24
CA MET A 196 14.85 -24.11 -12.95
C MET A 196 15.75 -25.19 -12.36
N GLU A 197 16.46 -25.93 -13.21
CA GLU A 197 17.42 -26.93 -12.76
C GLU A 197 18.65 -26.28 -12.13
N GLU A 198 19.16 -25.19 -12.72
CA GLU A 198 20.24 -24.40 -12.14
C GLU A 198 19.84 -23.70 -10.84
N CYS A 199 18.57 -23.32 -10.65
CA CYS A 199 18.10 -22.76 -9.38
C CYS A 199 18.35 -23.69 -8.18
N ARG A 200 18.40 -25.02 -8.40
CA ARG A 200 18.76 -26.00 -7.36
C ARG A 200 20.22 -25.89 -6.91
N GLY A 201 21.09 -25.35 -7.77
CA GLY A 201 22.48 -25.06 -7.47
C GLY A 201 22.71 -23.69 -6.82
N VAL A 202 21.66 -22.90 -6.59
CA VAL A 202 21.74 -21.61 -5.89
C VAL A 202 21.45 -21.84 -4.40
N GLY A 203 22.33 -21.32 -3.55
CA GLY A 203 22.25 -21.35 -2.10
C GLY A 203 22.33 -19.96 -1.48
N GLY A 204 22.39 -19.93 -0.15
CA GLY A 204 22.52 -18.69 0.63
C GLY A 204 21.38 -18.52 1.62
N SER A 205 20.87 -17.29 1.75
CA SER A 205 19.76 -16.96 2.65
C SER A 205 18.86 -15.88 2.08
N VAL A 206 17.56 -16.01 2.34
CA VAL A 206 16.54 -15.00 2.04
C VAL A 206 15.63 -14.88 3.25
N GLN A 207 15.40 -13.67 3.72
CA GLN A 207 14.46 -13.36 4.80
C GLN A 207 13.45 -12.35 4.29
N VAL A 208 12.15 -12.62 4.51
CA VAL A 208 11.05 -11.75 4.05
C VAL A 208 10.11 -11.43 5.20
N LEU A 209 9.78 -10.15 5.35
CA LEU A 209 8.74 -9.68 6.27
C LEU A 209 7.67 -8.90 5.49
N VAL A 210 6.40 -9.18 5.80
CA VAL A 210 5.24 -8.47 5.22
C VAL A 210 4.56 -7.62 6.27
N SER A 211 4.07 -6.43 5.91
CA SER A 211 3.40 -5.51 6.84
C SER A 211 2.01 -5.97 7.30
N THR A 212 1.50 -7.08 6.77
CA THR A 212 0.22 -7.70 7.15
C THR A 212 0.21 -9.18 6.81
N THR A 213 -0.84 -9.88 7.24
CA THR A 213 -1.11 -11.27 6.86
C THR A 213 -1.13 -11.42 5.33
N PRO A 214 -0.33 -12.34 4.76
CA PRO A 214 -0.36 -12.60 3.32
C PRO A 214 -1.64 -13.34 2.91
N CYS A 215 -2.09 -13.10 1.68
CA CYS A 215 -3.14 -13.92 1.09
C CYS A 215 -2.62 -15.33 0.75
N LEU A 216 -3.51 -16.31 0.58
CA LEU A 216 -3.16 -17.68 0.20
C LEU A 216 -2.37 -17.76 -1.10
N SER A 217 -2.62 -16.85 -2.05
CA SER A 217 -1.86 -16.80 -3.32
C SER A 217 -0.39 -16.45 -3.08
N CYS A 218 -0.11 -15.55 -2.12
CA CYS A 218 1.24 -15.21 -1.71
C CYS A 218 1.91 -16.35 -0.94
N VAL A 219 1.17 -17.06 -0.07
CA VAL A 219 1.67 -18.28 0.56
C VAL A 219 2.04 -19.33 -0.51
N CYS A 220 1.25 -19.48 -1.57
CA CYS A 220 1.61 -20.36 -2.69
C CYS A 220 2.87 -19.90 -3.44
N ALA A 221 3.12 -18.59 -3.54
CA ALA A 221 4.35 -18.07 -4.13
C ALA A 221 5.57 -18.37 -3.25
N VAL A 222 5.43 -18.27 -1.92
CA VAL A 222 6.43 -18.69 -0.93
C VAL A 222 6.79 -20.16 -1.09
N LEU A 223 5.79 -21.04 -1.25
CA LEU A 223 6.02 -22.47 -1.50
C LEU A 223 6.73 -22.73 -2.83
N GLN A 224 6.33 -22.06 -3.90
CA GLN A 224 7.00 -22.15 -5.20
C GLN A 224 8.46 -21.70 -5.11
N PHE A 225 8.74 -20.60 -4.40
CA PHE A 225 10.10 -20.11 -4.19
C PHE A 225 10.98 -21.12 -3.45
N ALA A 226 10.45 -21.73 -2.38
CA ALA A 226 11.16 -22.77 -1.63
C ALA A 226 11.44 -24.03 -2.48
N LEU A 227 10.53 -24.40 -3.38
CA LEU A 227 10.75 -25.50 -4.33
C LEU A 227 11.76 -25.15 -5.43
N LEU A 228 11.84 -23.87 -5.82
CA LEU A 228 12.76 -23.38 -6.84
C LEU A 228 14.19 -23.28 -6.33
N PHE A 229 14.38 -22.85 -5.08
CA PHE A 229 15.67 -22.65 -4.45
C PHE A 229 15.85 -23.53 -3.19
N PRO A 230 15.88 -24.87 -3.34
CA PRO A 230 15.88 -25.79 -2.19
C PRO A 230 17.12 -25.66 -1.29
N ALA A 231 18.21 -25.08 -1.77
CA ALA A 231 19.43 -24.88 -0.99
C ALA A 231 19.57 -23.46 -0.39
N VAL A 232 18.57 -22.59 -0.59
CA VAL A 232 18.50 -21.27 0.05
C VAL A 232 17.81 -21.42 1.40
N ARG A 233 18.45 -20.91 2.47
CA ARG A 233 17.83 -20.80 3.79
C ARG A 233 16.78 -19.68 3.75
N PHE A 234 15.52 -20.08 3.59
CA PHE A 234 14.42 -19.15 3.38
C PHE A 234 13.57 -18.98 4.65
N GLY A 235 13.47 -17.74 5.16
CA GLY A 235 12.55 -17.37 6.23
C GLY A 235 11.49 -16.39 5.74
N PHE A 236 10.25 -16.55 6.22
CA PHE A 236 9.11 -15.73 5.81
C PHE A 236 8.18 -15.45 6.98
N GLY A 237 7.84 -14.17 7.18
CA GLY A 237 6.99 -13.73 8.28
C GLY A 237 6.08 -12.56 7.91
N CYS A 238 5.19 -12.21 8.83
CA CYS A 238 4.36 -11.01 8.71
C CYS A 238 4.25 -10.30 10.07
N VAL A 239 4.12 -8.97 10.02
CA VAL A 239 3.79 -8.16 11.17
C VAL A 239 2.36 -8.47 11.58
N GLN A 240 2.17 -8.73 12.87
CA GLN A 240 0.85 -8.90 13.45
C GLN A 240 0.18 -7.53 13.58
N PRO A 241 -0.97 -7.28 12.92
CA PRO A 241 -1.58 -5.96 12.84
C PRO A 241 -1.88 -5.26 14.17
N TRP A 242 -1.97 -5.99 15.29
CA TRP A 242 -2.23 -5.43 16.62
C TRP A 242 -0.96 -5.15 17.43
N HIS A 243 0.19 -5.70 17.04
CA HIS A 243 1.47 -5.41 17.70
C HIS A 243 2.10 -4.10 17.22
N SER A 244 1.52 -3.43 16.22
CA SER A 244 1.96 -2.09 15.81
C SER A 244 1.43 -0.96 16.69
N GLU A 245 0.45 -1.23 17.57
CA GLU A 245 -0.01 -0.25 18.56
C GLU A 245 0.80 -0.43 19.85
N GLY A 246 1.65 0.56 20.16
CA GLY A 246 2.45 0.70 21.37
C GLY A 246 1.64 0.68 22.68
N GLY A 247 1.11 -0.49 23.08
CA GLY A 247 0.37 -0.72 24.34
C GLY A 247 0.89 -1.96 25.10
N PRO A 248 0.65 -2.03 26.43
CA PRO A 248 1.51 -2.70 27.41
C PRO A 248 1.72 -4.23 27.31
N ASP A 249 1.06 -4.91 26.37
CA ASP A 249 1.05 -6.38 26.30
C ASP A 249 1.68 -6.95 25.01
N GLY A 250 2.33 -6.14 24.16
CA GLY A 250 2.92 -6.70 22.93
C GLY A 250 3.58 -5.75 21.94
N ALA A 251 3.84 -4.50 22.32
CA ALA A 251 4.69 -3.62 21.55
C ALA A 251 5.81 -3.10 22.45
N THR A 252 7.05 -3.30 22.04
CA THR A 252 8.20 -2.61 22.61
C THR A 252 7.91 -1.12 22.64
N ARG A 253 8.08 -0.48 23.81
CA ARG A 253 8.18 0.97 23.91
C ARG A 253 9.47 1.40 23.19
N GLU A 254 9.52 1.29 21.87
CA GLU A 254 10.56 1.97 21.11
C GLU A 254 10.22 3.46 21.15
N ALA A 255 11.21 4.25 21.53
CA ALA A 255 11.16 5.69 21.36
C ALA A 255 10.77 5.96 19.91
N SER A 256 9.71 6.75 19.71
CA SER A 256 9.34 7.28 18.41
C SER A 256 10.61 7.72 17.69
N TRP A 257 10.93 7.07 16.57
CA TRP A 257 12.08 7.42 15.73
C TRP A 257 12.02 8.91 15.40
N THR A 258 12.91 9.71 15.97
CA THR A 258 12.94 11.17 15.81
C THR A 258 13.66 11.62 14.54
N GLY A 259 14.21 10.69 13.75
CA GLY A 259 14.89 10.99 12.50
C GLY A 259 16.22 11.73 12.65
N GLU A 260 16.80 11.80 13.86
CA GLU A 260 18.03 12.56 14.14
C GLU A 260 19.33 11.73 14.10
N THR A 261 19.27 10.41 14.03
CA THR A 261 20.48 9.60 13.82
C THR A 261 20.82 9.54 12.34
N GLU A 262 22.05 9.94 11.98
CA GLU A 262 22.68 9.80 10.65
C GLU A 262 22.93 8.31 10.27
N GLU A 263 21.98 7.42 10.54
CA GLU A 263 21.97 6.11 9.89
C GLU A 263 21.56 6.30 8.44
N GLU A 264 22.26 5.62 7.52
CA GLU A 264 21.99 5.57 6.10
C GLU A 264 20.48 5.46 5.84
N GLN A 265 19.84 6.59 5.52
CA GLN A 265 18.44 6.61 5.13
C GLN A 265 18.28 5.60 4.01
N LEU A 266 17.56 4.53 4.30
CA LEU A 266 17.22 3.49 3.35
C LEU A 266 16.44 4.15 2.21
N ALA A 267 17.14 4.53 1.14
CA ALA A 267 16.49 4.95 -0.07
C ALA A 267 15.66 3.74 -0.54
N PRO A 268 14.33 3.87 -0.72
CA PRO A 268 13.56 2.78 -1.29
C PRO A 268 14.23 2.39 -2.60
N ALA A 269 14.51 1.10 -2.78
CA ALA A 269 15.05 0.57 -4.02
C ALA A 269 13.98 0.76 -5.10
N MET A 270 13.98 1.93 -5.74
CA MET A 270 13.12 2.24 -6.87
C MET A 270 13.73 1.57 -8.09
N TRP A 271 12.98 0.63 -8.65
CA TRP A 271 13.35 -0.06 -9.87
C TRP A 271 12.85 0.76 -11.06
N GLU A 272 13.75 1.47 -11.72
CA GLU A 272 13.46 2.17 -12.98
C GLU A 272 14.25 1.50 -14.10
N GLY A 273 13.57 0.77 -14.99
CA GLY A 273 14.14 0.34 -16.27
C GLY A 273 15.34 -0.63 -16.21
N GLY A 274 15.38 -1.57 -15.26
CA GLY A 274 16.41 -2.62 -15.26
C GLY A 274 17.69 -2.32 -14.48
N ARG A 275 17.72 -1.23 -13.69
CA ARG A 275 18.84 -0.92 -12.78
C ARG A 275 18.31 -0.66 -11.37
N ILE A 276 19.01 -1.17 -10.37
CA ILE A 276 18.83 -0.75 -8.98
C ILE A 276 19.32 0.70 -8.90
N VAL A 277 18.40 1.64 -8.87
CA VAL A 277 18.73 3.03 -8.59
C VAL A 277 18.78 3.16 -7.06
N THR A 278 19.97 3.10 -6.47
CA THR A 278 20.17 3.67 -5.13
C THR A 278 19.99 5.17 -5.30
N SER A 279 18.78 5.68 -5.09
CA SER A 279 18.55 7.12 -5.21
C SER A 279 19.33 7.80 -4.09
N ARG A 280 20.48 8.40 -4.43
CA ARG A 280 20.95 9.57 -3.68
C ARG A 280 19.79 10.56 -3.83
N ARG A 281 19.06 10.83 -2.75
CA ARG A 281 18.02 11.86 -2.72
C ARG A 281 18.64 13.16 -3.22
N VAL A 282 18.45 13.48 -4.49
CA VAL A 282 18.37 14.87 -4.90
C VAL A 282 17.04 15.30 -4.35
N SER A 283 17.06 16.14 -3.32
CA SER A 283 15.85 16.77 -2.79
C SER A 283 14.99 17.20 -3.98
N PRO A 284 13.70 16.83 -4.03
CA PRO A 284 12.85 17.30 -5.11
C PRO A 284 13.04 18.82 -5.21
N PRO A 285 13.18 19.40 -6.42
CA PRO A 285 13.20 20.85 -6.54
C PRO A 285 11.96 21.32 -5.78
N LYS A 286 12.20 22.10 -4.72
CA LYS A 286 11.12 22.67 -3.91
C LYS A 286 10.11 23.17 -4.92
N THR A 287 8.92 22.55 -4.96
CA THR A 287 7.81 23.10 -5.73
C THR A 287 7.77 24.53 -5.26
N PRO A 288 7.97 25.53 -6.14
CA PRO A 288 7.94 26.90 -5.69
C PRO A 288 6.61 27.02 -4.98
N ARG A 289 6.65 27.30 -3.66
CA ARG A 289 5.49 27.89 -2.99
C ARG A 289 5.09 28.98 -3.96
N ILE A 290 3.91 28.83 -4.55
CA ILE A 290 3.28 29.93 -5.27
C ILE A 290 3.26 30.98 -4.18
N ALA A 291 4.22 31.90 -4.23
CA ALA A 291 4.20 33.05 -3.38
C ALA A 291 2.80 33.60 -3.60
N GLU A 292 2.06 33.77 -2.52
CA GLU A 292 0.84 34.56 -2.50
C GLU A 292 1.27 35.96 -2.93
N LYS A 293 1.45 36.10 -4.24
CA LYS A 293 1.76 37.35 -4.91
C LYS A 293 0.53 38.18 -4.60
N GLU A 294 0.75 39.39 -4.10
CA GLU A 294 -0.26 40.41 -3.80
C GLU A 294 -1.12 40.76 -5.04
N GLU A 295 -1.90 39.80 -5.54
CA GLU A 295 -2.91 39.95 -6.58
C GLU A 295 -4.25 40.40 -5.97
N SER A 296 -4.34 40.56 -4.64
CA SER A 296 -5.62 40.79 -3.95
C SER A 296 -6.26 42.14 -4.28
N ALA A 297 -5.51 43.10 -4.85
CA ALA A 297 -5.99 44.43 -5.17
C ALA A 297 -6.34 44.65 -6.66
N ALA A 298 -6.06 43.69 -7.55
CA ALA A 298 -6.37 43.87 -8.97
C ALA A 298 -7.89 43.80 -9.20
N PRO A 299 -8.50 44.77 -9.91
CA PRO A 299 -9.92 44.72 -10.24
C PRO A 299 -10.20 43.51 -11.14
N LEU A 300 -11.24 42.75 -10.81
CA LEU A 300 -11.78 41.69 -11.64
C LEU A 300 -12.44 42.31 -12.87
N SER A 301 -12.15 41.75 -14.05
CA SER A 301 -12.91 42.10 -15.25
C SER A 301 -14.38 41.66 -15.09
N HIS A 302 -15.29 42.29 -15.83
CA HIS A 302 -16.70 41.89 -15.82
C HIS A 302 -16.89 40.43 -16.26
N GLU A 303 -16.12 39.98 -17.25
CA GLU A 303 -16.13 38.59 -17.75
C GLU A 303 -15.62 37.59 -16.70
N ASP A 304 -14.63 37.99 -15.92
CA ASP A 304 -14.10 37.18 -14.82
C ASP A 304 -15.14 37.02 -13.72
N LEU A 305 -15.80 38.11 -13.33
CA LEU A 305 -16.86 38.09 -12.34
C LEU A 305 -18.04 37.22 -12.79
N GLU A 306 -18.46 37.33 -14.05
CA GLU A 306 -19.51 36.46 -14.60
C GLU A 306 -19.11 34.98 -14.57
N THR A 307 -17.84 34.67 -14.86
CA THR A 307 -17.32 33.31 -14.83
C THR A 307 -17.34 32.74 -13.40
N VAL A 308 -16.88 33.52 -12.41
CA VAL A 308 -16.89 33.14 -10.99
C VAL A 308 -18.33 33.00 -10.49
N GLN A 309 -19.23 33.90 -10.90
CA GLN A 309 -20.65 33.83 -10.55
C GLN A 309 -21.35 32.60 -11.14
N LYS A 310 -20.99 32.19 -12.37
CA LYS A 310 -21.45 30.93 -12.97
C LYS A 310 -20.90 29.72 -12.22
N ALA A 311 -19.63 29.75 -11.79
CA ALA A 311 -19.06 28.69 -10.96
C ALA A 311 -19.76 28.59 -9.60
N CYS A 312 -20.25 29.69 -9.03
CA CYS A 312 -21.03 29.67 -7.79
C CYS A 312 -22.49 29.22 -7.96
N ARG A 313 -22.95 28.94 -9.19
CA ARG A 313 -24.31 28.50 -9.53
C ARG A 313 -24.28 27.10 -10.13
N VAL A 314 -24.53 26.09 -9.31
CA VAL A 314 -24.49 24.68 -9.72
C VAL A 314 -25.86 24.02 -9.58
N ARG A 315 -26.14 23.04 -10.46
CA ARG A 315 -27.32 22.17 -10.31
C ARG A 315 -26.91 20.91 -9.57
N LEU A 316 -27.69 20.56 -8.54
CA LEU A 316 -27.53 19.32 -7.80
C LEU A 316 -28.26 18.18 -8.54
N GLY A 317 -27.88 16.93 -8.28
CA GLY A 317 -28.53 15.75 -8.88
C GLY A 317 -30.02 15.62 -8.57
N SER A 318 -30.54 16.33 -7.56
CA SER A 318 -31.96 16.42 -7.21
C SER A 318 -32.75 17.43 -8.06
N GLY A 319 -32.12 18.12 -9.01
CA GLY A 319 -32.74 19.20 -9.79
C GLY A 319 -32.78 20.55 -9.07
N ARG A 320 -32.43 20.60 -7.78
CA ARG A 320 -32.27 21.85 -7.02
C ARG A 320 -31.01 22.60 -7.45
N ALA A 321 -31.07 23.93 -7.53
CA ALA A 321 -29.90 24.76 -7.77
C ALA A 321 -29.29 25.24 -6.45
N ALA A 322 -27.97 25.14 -6.32
CA ALA A 322 -27.20 25.82 -5.27
C ALA A 322 -26.56 27.06 -5.89
N SER A 323 -26.73 28.21 -5.25
CA SER A 323 -26.25 29.49 -5.75
C SER A 323 -25.70 30.34 -4.63
N VAL A 324 -24.46 30.80 -4.77
CA VAL A 324 -23.93 31.92 -3.98
C VAL A 324 -23.92 33.16 -4.86
N ASP A 325 -24.65 34.18 -4.43
CA ASP A 325 -24.62 35.49 -5.08
C ASP A 325 -23.42 36.29 -4.60
N LEU A 326 -22.55 36.66 -5.55
CA LEU A 326 -21.35 37.45 -5.34
C LEU A 326 -21.63 38.96 -5.41
N GLY A 327 -22.86 39.34 -5.76
CA GLY A 327 -23.34 40.72 -5.74
C GLY A 327 -22.47 41.68 -6.57
N ALA A 328 -22.10 42.81 -5.96
CA ALA A 328 -21.32 43.87 -6.61
C ALA A 328 -19.80 43.68 -6.48
N SER A 329 -19.31 42.45 -6.30
CA SER A 329 -17.87 42.16 -6.14
C SER A 329 -17.07 42.72 -7.33
N ARG A 330 -16.01 43.49 -7.06
CA ARG A 330 -15.15 44.10 -8.10
C ARG A 330 -13.72 43.58 -8.05
N SER A 331 -13.38 42.79 -7.04
CA SER A 331 -12.05 42.24 -6.81
C SER A 331 -12.14 40.82 -6.25
N TRP A 332 -11.03 40.09 -6.26
CA TRP A 332 -10.95 38.77 -5.61
C TRP A 332 -11.16 38.84 -4.10
N ALA A 333 -10.77 39.96 -3.46
CA ALA A 333 -11.04 40.21 -2.05
C ALA A 333 -12.55 40.32 -1.78
N ASP A 334 -13.30 41.01 -2.65
CA ASP A 334 -14.76 41.09 -2.53
C ASP A 334 -15.42 39.71 -2.72
N VAL A 335 -14.93 38.91 -3.67
CA VAL A 335 -15.41 37.53 -3.88
C VAL A 335 -15.16 36.68 -2.63
N GLN A 336 -13.96 36.75 -2.05
CA GLN A 336 -13.65 36.03 -0.80
C GLN A 336 -14.54 36.46 0.36
N LEU A 337 -14.76 37.77 0.52
CA LEU A 337 -15.63 38.32 1.55
C LEU A 337 -17.08 37.86 1.33
N ALA A 338 -17.58 37.93 0.09
CA ALA A 338 -18.92 37.47 -0.26
C ALA A 338 -19.13 35.98 0.02
N LEU A 339 -18.10 35.14 -0.20
CA LEU A 339 -18.13 33.72 0.14
C LEU A 339 -18.09 33.50 1.66
N ARG A 340 -17.25 34.23 2.40
CA ARG A 340 -17.15 34.16 3.88
C ARG A 340 -18.45 34.56 4.58
N CYS A 341 -19.16 35.56 4.04
CA CYS A 341 -20.45 35.99 4.57
C CYS A 341 -21.58 34.98 4.33
N ARG A 342 -21.33 33.87 3.61
CA ARG A 342 -22.31 32.78 3.47
C ARG A 342 -22.06 31.70 4.51
N GLY A 343 -23.16 31.13 5.02
CA GLY A 343 -23.08 30.00 5.92
C GLY A 343 -22.44 28.77 5.25
N PRO A 344 -21.77 27.91 6.04
CA PRO A 344 -21.03 26.74 5.54
C PRO A 344 -21.91 25.78 4.72
N ASP A 345 -23.21 25.69 5.04
CA ASP A 345 -24.17 24.86 4.31
C ASP A 345 -24.33 25.29 2.85
N ALA A 346 -24.38 26.60 2.58
CA ALA A 346 -24.52 27.12 1.23
C ALA A 346 -23.26 26.83 0.39
N LEU A 347 -22.08 26.97 0.98
CA LEU A 347 -20.81 26.67 0.34
C LEU A 347 -20.65 25.16 0.06
N ALA A 348 -21.03 24.31 1.03
CA ALA A 348 -21.02 22.87 0.89
C ALA A 348 -21.97 22.36 -0.19
N GLU A 349 -23.10 23.04 -0.43
CA GLU A 349 -23.98 22.74 -1.55
C GLU A 349 -23.36 23.08 -2.90
N VAL A 350 -22.67 24.23 -3.01
CA VAL A 350 -21.94 24.59 -4.23
C VAL A 350 -20.82 23.58 -4.54
N LEU A 351 -20.03 23.18 -3.53
CA LEU A 351 -18.99 22.16 -3.69
C LEU A 351 -19.55 20.80 -4.12
N ARG A 352 -20.71 20.40 -3.58
CA ARG A 352 -21.38 19.15 -3.98
C ARG A 352 -21.80 19.15 -5.45
N GLY A 353 -22.25 20.27 -5.99
CA GLY A 353 -22.62 20.38 -7.41
C GLY A 353 -21.42 20.27 -8.36
N HIS A 354 -20.21 20.66 -7.93
CA HIS A 354 -18.97 20.52 -8.71
C HIS A 354 -18.33 19.12 -8.67
N ARG A 355 -18.92 18.16 -7.96
CA ARG A 355 -18.48 16.74 -8.04
C ARG A 355 -18.75 16.11 -9.42
N GLN A 356 -19.44 16.80 -10.31
CA GLN A 356 -19.60 16.44 -11.72
C GLN A 356 -18.54 17.12 -12.58
N ALA A 357 -18.21 16.52 -13.74
CA ALA A 357 -17.20 17.06 -14.65
C ALA A 357 -17.50 18.52 -15.03
N VAL A 358 -16.52 19.40 -14.85
CA VAL A 358 -16.58 20.83 -15.20
C VAL A 358 -16.82 20.95 -16.71
N ARG A 359 -17.86 21.69 -17.11
CA ARG A 359 -18.22 21.85 -18.53
C ARG A 359 -17.22 22.78 -19.22
N ALA A 360 -17.04 22.61 -20.54
CA ALA A 360 -16.15 23.45 -21.35
C ALA A 360 -16.52 24.95 -21.33
N GLU A 361 -17.77 25.27 -21.01
CA GLU A 361 -18.31 26.63 -20.87
C GLU A 361 -17.75 27.39 -19.64
N THR A 362 -17.14 26.67 -18.69
CA THR A 362 -16.52 27.22 -17.50
C THR A 362 -15.01 27.05 -17.60
N GLN A 363 -14.26 28.16 -17.59
CA GLN A 363 -12.79 28.12 -17.68
C GLN A 363 -12.21 27.30 -16.50
N PRO A 364 -11.54 26.15 -16.76
CA PRO A 364 -11.14 25.20 -15.71
C PRO A 364 -10.22 25.83 -14.65
N GLU A 365 -9.33 26.73 -15.06
CA GLU A 365 -8.38 27.41 -14.16
C GLU A 365 -9.10 28.32 -13.15
N ARG A 366 -10.15 29.02 -13.59
CA ARG A 366 -10.94 29.93 -12.74
C ARG A 366 -11.87 29.17 -11.81
N VAL A 367 -12.45 28.06 -12.28
CA VAL A 367 -13.19 27.10 -11.44
C VAL A 367 -12.26 26.51 -10.38
N GLY A 368 -11.03 26.14 -10.75
CA GLY A 368 -10.01 25.65 -9.81
C GLY A 368 -9.69 26.67 -8.70
N ARG A 369 -9.58 27.96 -9.04
CA ARG A 369 -9.34 29.03 -8.05
C ARG A 369 -10.54 29.19 -7.10
N VAL A 370 -11.76 29.20 -7.60
CA VAL A 370 -12.98 29.28 -6.77
C VAL A 370 -13.14 28.07 -5.87
N LEU A 371 -12.91 26.86 -6.39
CA LEU A 371 -12.95 25.63 -5.59
C LEU A 371 -11.89 25.64 -4.50
N SER A 372 -10.66 26.09 -4.81
CA SER A 372 -9.58 26.21 -3.81
C SER A 372 -9.95 27.18 -2.68
N LEU A 373 -10.57 28.32 -3.01
CA LEU A 373 -11.06 29.28 -2.01
C LEU A 373 -12.20 28.69 -1.18
N LEU A 374 -13.18 28.03 -1.81
CA LEU A 374 -14.30 27.39 -1.12
C LEU A 374 -13.83 26.28 -0.15
N HIS A 375 -12.86 25.45 -0.57
CA HIS A 375 -12.26 24.44 0.29
C HIS A 375 -11.56 25.06 1.50
N GLY A 376 -10.73 26.09 1.29
CA GLY A 376 -10.06 26.79 2.38
C GLY A 376 -11.02 27.44 3.39
N LEU A 377 -12.20 27.90 2.95
CA LEU A 377 -13.22 28.48 3.83
C LEU A 377 -14.02 27.43 4.61
N VAL A 378 -14.24 26.24 4.06
CA VAL A 378 -14.94 25.14 4.74
C VAL A 378 -14.05 24.45 5.77
N ASP A 379 -12.73 24.36 5.50
CA ASP A 379 -11.77 23.69 6.37
C ASP A 379 -11.21 24.59 7.49
N ALA A 380 -11.52 25.89 7.45
CA ALA A 380 -11.07 26.84 8.47
C ALA A 380 -11.73 26.55 9.84
N PRO A 381 -10.97 26.54 10.95
CA PRO A 381 -11.54 26.34 12.28
C PRO A 381 -12.56 27.44 12.61
N PRO A 382 -13.66 27.11 13.31
CA PRO A 382 -14.78 28.05 13.55
C PRO A 382 -14.37 29.32 14.31
N GLU A 383 -13.25 29.29 15.05
CA GLU A 383 -12.69 30.45 15.76
C GLU A 383 -12.15 31.52 14.79
N ALA A 384 -11.61 31.14 13.63
CA ALA A 384 -11.14 32.07 12.60
C ALA A 384 -12.28 32.72 11.80
N ALA A 385 -13.47 32.10 11.78
CA ALA A 385 -14.66 32.65 11.12
C ALA A 385 -15.34 33.74 11.96
N ALA A 386 -15.22 33.67 13.30
CA ALA A 386 -15.78 34.67 14.21
C ALA A 386 -15.02 36.01 14.16
N GLU A 387 -13.70 35.99 13.94
CA GLU A 387 -12.89 37.21 13.82
C GLU A 387 -13.07 37.96 12.49
N ALA A 388 -13.62 37.30 11.46
CA ALA A 388 -13.87 37.90 10.16
C ALA A 388 -15.28 38.54 10.01
N GLY A 389 -16.11 38.42 11.05
CA GLY A 389 -17.49 38.93 11.09
C GLY A 389 -17.71 40.17 11.96
N ALA A 390 -16.64 40.75 12.52
CA ALA A 390 -16.61 42.06 13.17
C ALA A 390 -15.93 43.08 12.25
#